data_AF-R9IUE9-F1
#
_entry.id   AF-R9IUE9-F1
#
_cell.length_a   1.000
_cell.length_b   1.000
_cell.length_c   1.000
_cell.angle_alpha   90.00
_cell.angle_beta   90.00
_cell.angle_gamma   90.00
#
_symmetry.space_group_name_H-M   'P 1'
#
loop_
_entity.id
_entity.type
_entity.pdbx_description
1 polymer ?
#
loop_
_entity_poly.entity_id
_entity_poly.type
_entity_poly.pdbx_seq_one_letter_code
_entity_poly.pdbx_strand_id
1 'polypeptide(L)'
;MFEMTKGSQITSMDVKDYEISALSSKQVKKVLQDNFVYLKAHQCISLQTTVKKIEKIKKGFYLTVQREDEEETVYAEKIVIATGRVGVAWWKEAIASLGIKAEPPIISLGFRFEMDKKYLVEIGKRYYMCVSQL
;
A
#
# COMPACT_ATOMS: atom_id res chain seq x y z
N MET A 1 -24.99 -25.18 -6.60
CA MET A 1 -24.52 -26.37 -7.34
C MET A 1 -23.53 -25.85 -8.36
N PHE A 2 -22.23 -25.91 -8.05
CA PHE A 2 -21.17 -25.43 -8.96
C PHE A 2 -20.79 -26.58 -9.87
N GLU A 3 -21.31 -26.57 -11.09
CA GLU A 3 -20.83 -27.47 -12.14
C GLU A 3 -19.58 -26.85 -12.77
N MET A 4 -18.43 -27.46 -12.50
CA MET A 4 -17.23 -27.29 -13.30
C MET A 4 -17.22 -28.40 -14.35
N THR A 5 -17.68 -28.12 -15.57
CA THR A 5 -17.58 -29.06 -16.69
C THR A 5 -16.62 -28.57 -17.77
N LYS A 6 -15.66 -29.47 -18.07
CA LYS A 6 -14.94 -29.71 -19.33
C LYS A 6 -14.27 -28.52 -20.03
N GLY A 7 -12.99 -28.34 -19.73
CA GLY A 7 -12.08 -27.54 -20.54
C GLY A 7 -10.81 -27.17 -19.79
N SER A 8 -10.15 -28.12 -19.12
CA SER A 8 -8.94 -27.88 -18.32
C SER A 8 -7.70 -27.73 -19.21
N GLN A 9 -7.69 -26.74 -20.09
CA GLN A 9 -6.46 -26.14 -20.59
C GLN A 9 -6.26 -24.82 -19.85
N ILE A 10 -5.28 -24.79 -18.96
CA ILE A 10 -4.78 -23.54 -18.41
C ILE A 10 -4.12 -22.82 -19.59
N THR A 11 -4.81 -21.85 -20.17
CA THR A 11 -4.23 -20.93 -21.15
C THR A 11 -3.21 -20.08 -20.41
N SER A 12 -1.92 -20.38 -20.64
CA SER A 12 -0.70 -19.69 -20.17
C SER A 12 -0.86 -18.78 -18.94
N MET A 13 -0.31 -19.24 -17.82
CA MET A 13 -0.13 -18.38 -16.65
C MET A 13 1.03 -17.41 -16.95
N ASP A 14 0.73 -16.12 -17.13
CA ASP A 14 1.76 -15.10 -17.32
C ASP A 14 2.64 -15.04 -16.07
N VAL A 15 3.85 -15.58 -16.18
CA VAL A 15 4.86 -15.51 -15.13
C VAL A 15 5.50 -14.14 -15.21
N LYS A 16 5.46 -13.42 -14.09
CA LYS A 16 6.08 -12.11 -13.95
C LYS A 16 7.29 -12.25 -13.04
N ASP A 17 8.46 -11.97 -13.60
CA ASP A 17 9.71 -11.97 -12.85
C ASP A 17 9.90 -10.60 -12.18
N TYR A 18 10.15 -10.64 -10.88
CA TYR A 18 10.45 -9.46 -10.08
C TYR A 18 11.61 -9.79 -9.14
N GLU A 19 12.55 -8.86 -8.97
CA GLU A 19 13.55 -8.98 -7.92
C GLU A 19 12.87 -8.87 -6.55
N ILE A 20 12.99 -9.92 -5.73
CA ILE A 20 12.39 -9.96 -4.40
C ILE A 20 13.49 -9.67 -3.38
N SER A 21 13.43 -8.49 -2.75
CA SER A 21 14.21 -8.23 -1.53
C SER A 21 13.54 -8.92 -0.34
N ALA A 22 14.12 -10.03 0.12
CA ALA A 22 13.62 -10.78 1.26
C ALA A 22 13.98 -10.08 2.58
N LEU A 23 13.16 -9.11 2.99
CA LEU A 23 13.25 -8.53 4.34
C LEU A 23 12.33 -9.28 5.30
N SER A 24 12.88 -9.70 6.43
CA SER A 24 12.08 -10.20 7.55
C SER A 24 11.24 -9.09 8.17
N SER A 25 10.14 -9.45 8.81
CA SER A 25 9.30 -8.49 9.54
C SER A 25 10.07 -7.69 10.60
N LYS A 26 11.14 -8.28 11.18
CA LYS A 26 12.02 -7.58 12.13
C LYS A 26 12.83 -6.48 11.43
N GLN A 27 13.41 -6.77 10.27
CA GLN A 27 14.15 -5.79 9.47
C GLN A 27 13.23 -4.66 9.00
N VAL A 28 12.04 -4.98 8.49
CA VAL A 28 11.05 -3.97 8.08
C VAL A 28 10.67 -3.06 9.25
N LYS A 29 10.36 -3.64 10.42
CA LYS A 29 10.03 -2.85 11.62
C LYS A 29 11.17 -1.92 12.03
N LYS A 30 12.42 -2.42 11.99
CA LYS A 30 13.60 -1.61 12.32
C LYS A 30 13.74 -0.42 11.37
N VAL A 31 13.67 -0.65 10.06
CA VAL A 31 13.75 0.42 9.04
C VAL A 31 12.64 1.46 9.22
N LEU A 32 11.41 1.03 9.46
CA LEU A 32 10.29 1.95 9.71
C LEU A 32 10.50 2.78 10.98
N GLN A 33 11.00 2.16 12.05
CA GLN A 33 11.29 2.84 13.30
C GLN A 33 12.40 3.88 13.12
N ASP A 34 13.50 3.50 12.48
CA ASP A 34 14.66 4.38 12.25
C ASP A 34 14.23 5.59 11.39
N ASN A 35 13.42 5.37 10.35
CA ASN A 35 12.83 6.43 9.54
C ASN A 35 11.91 7.35 10.36
N PHE A 36 11.07 6.78 11.21
CA PHE A 36 10.16 7.57 12.05
C PHE A 36 10.93 8.46 13.03
N VAL A 37 11.97 7.94 13.68
CA VAL A 37 12.83 8.73 14.59
C VAL A 37 13.50 9.87 13.83
N TYR A 38 14.07 9.59 12.67
CA TYR A 38 14.70 10.60 11.83
C TYR A 38 13.69 11.69 11.43
N LEU A 39 12.53 11.32 10.87
CA LEU A 39 11.53 12.27 10.42
C LEU A 39 10.95 13.09 11.58
N LYS A 40 10.70 12.47 12.74
CA LYS A 40 10.18 13.18 13.92
C LYS A 40 11.15 14.26 14.42
N ALA A 41 12.45 14.05 14.26
CA ALA A 41 13.47 15.03 14.66
C ALA A 41 13.62 16.19 13.66
N HIS A 42 13.21 16.03 12.40
CA HIS A 42 13.48 17.00 11.32
C HIS A 42 12.21 17.57 10.67
N GLN A 43 11.03 17.04 10.98
CA GLN A 43 9.75 17.40 10.39
C GLN A 43 8.63 17.37 11.42
N CYS A 44 7.58 18.15 11.18
CA CYS A 44 6.37 18.08 11.98
C CYS A 44 5.56 16.85 11.57
N ILE A 45 5.43 15.88 12.48
CA ILE A 45 4.59 14.70 12.28
C ILE A 45 3.40 14.77 13.23
N SER A 46 2.21 14.79 12.65
CA SER A 46 0.95 14.73 13.37
C SER A 46 0.36 13.32 13.22
N LEU A 47 0.46 12.51 14.28
CA LEU A 47 -0.18 11.19 14.34
C LEU A 47 -1.64 11.34 14.77
N GLN A 48 -2.43 10.28 14.58
CA GLN A 48 -3.86 10.23 14.96
C GLN A 48 -4.67 11.42 14.39
N THR A 49 -4.26 11.89 13.22
CA THR A 49 -4.84 13.04 12.54
C THR A 49 -5.51 12.56 11.26
N THR A 50 -6.78 12.86 11.10
CA THR A 50 -7.54 12.52 9.89
C THR A 50 -7.83 13.78 9.10
N VAL A 51 -7.40 13.83 7.85
CA VAL A 51 -7.83 14.91 6.93
C VAL A 51 -9.25 14.60 6.49
N LYS A 52 -10.20 15.51 6.71
CA LYS A 52 -11.61 15.34 6.31
C LYS A 52 -11.89 15.95 4.96
N LYS A 53 -11.34 17.14 4.70
CA LYS A 53 -11.65 17.93 3.51
C LYS A 53 -10.40 18.64 3.00
N ILE A 54 -10.36 18.84 1.69
CA ILE A 54 -9.32 19.61 1.00
C ILE A 54 -10.02 20.64 0.12
N GLU A 55 -9.70 21.91 0.32
CA GLU A 55 -10.28 23.02 -0.43
C GLU A 55 -9.18 23.77 -1.18
N LYS A 56 -9.30 23.83 -2.50
CA LYS A 56 -8.38 24.60 -3.33
C LYS A 56 -8.73 26.08 -3.26
N ILE A 57 -7.74 26.91 -2.98
CA ILE A 57 -7.85 28.38 -3.04
C ILE A 57 -6.95 28.94 -4.14
N LYS A 58 -6.97 30.27 -4.35
CA LYS A 58 -6.17 30.94 -5.41
C LYS A 58 -4.69 30.57 -5.34
N LYS A 59 -4.13 30.45 -4.13
CA LYS A 59 -2.74 30.06 -3.88
C LYS A 59 -2.69 29.01 -2.77
N GLY A 60 -2.71 27.73 -3.14
CA GLY A 60 -2.60 26.61 -2.20
C GLY A 60 -3.95 25.98 -1.82
N PHE A 61 -3.98 25.41 -0.61
CA PHE A 61 -5.05 24.56 -0.12
C PHE A 61 -5.33 24.84 1.36
N TYR A 62 -6.60 24.78 1.75
CA TYR A 62 -7.01 24.60 3.13
C TYR A 62 -7.41 23.15 3.37
N LEU A 63 -6.95 22.60 4.49
CA LEU A 63 -7.24 21.25 4.94
C LEU A 63 -8.05 21.34 6.22
N THR A 64 -9.20 20.69 6.26
CA THR A 64 -9.91 20.41 7.52
C THR A 64 -9.33 19.14 8.11
N VAL A 65 -8.73 19.23 9.28
CA VAL A 65 -8.10 18.10 9.98
C VAL A 65 -8.83 17.85 11.29
N GLN A 66 -9.11 16.58 11.57
CA GLN A 66 -9.64 16.13 12.84
C GLN A 66 -8.51 15.51 13.67
N ARG A 67 -8.33 16.00 14.89
CA ARG A 67 -7.45 15.43 15.91
C ARG A 67 -8.29 15.15 17.15
N GLU A 68 -8.39 13.88 17.52
CA GLU A 68 -9.25 13.47 18.64
C GLU A 68 -10.68 14.02 18.42
N ASP A 69 -11.17 14.89 19.30
CA ASP A 69 -12.49 15.50 19.24
C ASP A 69 -12.49 16.95 18.69
N GLU A 70 -11.33 17.45 18.26
CA GLU A 70 -11.16 18.82 17.75
C GLU A 70 -11.00 18.85 16.23
N GLU A 71 -11.60 19.86 15.61
CA GLU A 71 -11.47 20.15 14.18
C GLU A 71 -10.67 21.44 13.98
N GLU A 72 -9.59 21.34 13.21
CA GLU A 72 -8.70 22.45 12.90
C GLU A 72 -8.62 22.68 11.39
N THR A 73 -8.26 23.90 11.00
CA THR A 73 -7.96 24.24 9.60
C THR A 73 -6.46 24.49 9.43
N VAL A 74 -5.85 23.81 8.46
CA VAL A 74 -4.42 23.94 8.13
C VAL A 74 -4.27 24.47 6.71
N TYR A 75 -3.39 25.45 6.51
CA TYR A 75 -3.02 25.96 5.20
C TYR A 75 -1.76 25.25 4.66
N ALA A 76 -1.75 24.93 3.37
CA ALA A 76 -0.55 24.46 2.67
C ALA A 76 -0.50 24.96 1.22
N GLU A 77 0.66 25.42 0.76
CA GLU A 77 0.85 25.79 -0.66
C GLU A 77 0.82 24.56 -1.60
N LYS A 78 1.27 23.41 -1.10
CA LYS A 78 1.35 22.15 -1.83
C LYS A 78 0.94 21.01 -0.92
N ILE A 79 0.29 20.00 -1.51
CA ILE A 79 -0.13 18.78 -0.82
C ILE A 79 0.48 17.57 -1.55
N VAL A 80 0.95 16.61 -0.78
CA VAL A 80 1.41 15.31 -1.27
C VAL A 80 0.54 14.23 -0.64
N ILE A 81 0.05 13.31 -1.45
CA ILE A 81 -0.98 12.36 -1.02
C ILE A 81 -0.44 10.95 -1.15
N ALA A 82 -0.28 10.32 0.02
CA ALA A 82 0.35 9.02 0.19
C ALA A 82 -0.47 8.15 1.15
N THR A 83 -1.80 8.11 0.99
CA THR A 83 -2.73 7.43 1.91
C THR A 83 -2.76 5.90 1.77
N GLY A 84 -2.00 5.35 0.81
CA GLY A 84 -1.96 3.93 0.52
C GLY A 84 -3.31 3.39 0.02
N ARG A 85 -3.39 2.07 -0.15
CA ARG A 85 -4.59 1.41 -0.72
C ARG A 85 -5.84 1.58 0.15
N VAL A 86 -5.70 1.55 1.47
CA VAL A 86 -6.84 1.68 2.40
C VAL A 86 -7.47 3.07 2.29
N GLY A 87 -6.67 4.10 2.04
CA GLY A 87 -7.16 5.47 1.86
C GLY A 87 -7.70 5.79 0.47
N VAL A 88 -7.82 4.82 -0.44
CA VAL A 88 -8.29 5.07 -1.82
C VAL A 88 -9.75 5.53 -1.85
N ALA A 89 -10.61 4.97 -0.98
CA ALA A 89 -12.01 5.38 -0.92
C ALA A 89 -12.14 6.85 -0.48
N TRP A 90 -11.50 7.20 0.63
CA TRP A 90 -11.40 8.58 1.11
C TRP A 90 -10.82 9.51 0.04
N TRP A 91 -9.75 9.08 -0.64
CA TRP A 91 -9.09 9.86 -1.67
C TRP A 91 -10.04 10.20 -2.82
N LYS A 92 -10.80 9.21 -3.32
CA LYS A 92 -11.78 9.41 -4.40
C LYS A 92 -12.81 10.49 -4.05
N GLU A 93 -13.31 10.48 -2.84
CA GLU A 93 -14.25 11.50 -2.35
C GLU A 93 -13.59 12.88 -2.25
N ALA A 94 -12.39 12.93 -1.66
CA ALA A 94 -11.63 14.17 -1.51
C ALA A 94 -11.31 14.83 -2.86
N ILE A 95 -10.93 14.07 -3.90
CA ILE A 95 -10.60 14.65 -5.21
C ILE A 95 -11.78 14.97 -6.11
N ALA A 96 -12.91 14.29 -5.92
CA ALA A 96 -14.13 14.67 -6.61
C ALA A 96 -14.47 16.14 -6.32
N SER A 97 -14.27 16.58 -5.07
CA SER A 97 -14.46 17.98 -4.66
C SER A 97 -13.48 18.96 -5.34
N LEU A 98 -12.35 18.46 -5.85
CA LEU A 98 -11.34 19.23 -6.59
C LEU A 98 -11.52 19.16 -8.10
N GLY A 99 -12.56 18.46 -8.58
CA GLY A 99 -12.82 18.26 -10.01
C GLY A 99 -11.86 17.30 -10.71
N ILE A 100 -11.07 16.51 -9.96
CA ILE A 100 -10.12 15.55 -10.51
C ILE A 100 -10.84 14.20 -10.66
N LYS A 101 -10.85 13.65 -11.87
CA LYS A 101 -11.44 12.34 -12.14
C LYS A 101 -10.55 11.23 -11.61
N ALA A 102 -11.15 10.30 -10.87
CA ALA A 102 -10.49 9.11 -10.35
C ALA A 102 -10.99 7.88 -11.10
N GLU A 103 -10.09 7.06 -11.63
CA GLU A 103 -10.44 5.75 -12.14
C GLU A 103 -10.36 4.70 -11.02
N PRO A 104 -11.21 3.66 -11.05
CA PRO A 104 -11.07 2.55 -10.12
C PRO A 104 -9.72 1.85 -10.33
N PRO A 105 -9.01 1.46 -9.26
CA PRO A 105 -7.76 0.74 -9.40
C PRO A 105 -8.01 -0.63 -10.02
N ILE A 106 -7.07 -1.11 -10.84
CA ILE A 106 -7.05 -2.51 -11.28
C ILE A 106 -6.80 -3.37 -10.04
N ILE A 107 -7.77 -4.21 -9.69
CA ILE A 107 -7.67 -5.12 -8.55
C ILE A 107 -6.98 -6.41 -8.98
N SER A 108 -5.92 -6.79 -8.27
CA SER A 108 -5.34 -8.13 -8.39
C SER A 108 -6.04 -9.06 -7.41
N LEU A 109 -6.84 -9.99 -7.92
CA LEU A 109 -7.35 -11.13 -7.16
C LEU A 109 -6.45 -12.33 -7.40
N GLY A 110 -6.19 -13.08 -6.33
CA GLY A 110 -5.40 -14.29 -6.39
C GLY A 110 -5.72 -15.21 -5.23
N PHE A 111 -5.32 -16.46 -5.35
CA PHE A 111 -5.44 -17.46 -4.30
C PHE A 111 -4.12 -17.58 -3.57
N ARG A 112 -4.17 -17.62 -2.23
CA ARG A 112 -3.02 -17.97 -1.42
C ARG A 112 -3.04 -19.47 -1.16
N PHE A 113 -2.10 -20.17 -1.76
CA PHE A 113 -1.86 -21.58 -1.46
C PHE A 113 -0.90 -21.67 -0.28
N GLU A 114 -1.26 -22.47 0.72
CA GLU A 114 -0.40 -22.76 1.86
C GLU A 114 0.16 -24.16 1.72
N MET A 115 1.45 -24.31 2.03
CA MET A 115 2.17 -25.57 1.94
C MET A 115 3.11 -25.68 3.13
N ASP A 116 3.26 -26.89 3.66
CA ASP A 116 4.23 -27.17 4.71
C ASP A 116 5.63 -26.75 4.24
N LYS A 117 6.33 -26.00 5.11
CA LYS A 117 7.64 -25.42 4.84
C LYS A 117 8.64 -26.44 4.31
N LYS A 118 8.56 -27.70 4.75
CA LYS A 118 9.47 -28.76 4.29
C LYS A 118 9.41 -28.97 2.77
N TYR A 119 8.22 -28.93 2.18
CA TYR A 119 8.03 -29.08 0.74
C TYR A 119 8.50 -27.84 -0.02
N LEU A 120 8.25 -26.64 0.52
CA LEU A 120 8.79 -25.39 -0.05
C LEU A 120 10.32 -25.38 -0.06
N VAL A 121 10.96 -25.87 1.01
CA VAL A 121 12.42 -25.99 1.09
C VAL A 121 12.95 -27.04 0.10
N GLU A 122 12.26 -28.16 -0.07
CA GLU A 122 12.65 -29.21 -1.02
C GLU A 122 12.52 -28.75 -2.48
N ILE A 123 11.40 -28.10 -2.82
CA ILE A 123 11.21 -27.43 -4.12
C ILE A 123 12.29 -26.38 -4.31
N GLY A 124 12.51 -25.52 -3.30
CA GLY A 124 13.58 -24.54 -3.29
C GLY A 124 14.93 -25.16 -3.64
N LYS A 125 15.35 -26.24 -2.98
CA LYS A 125 16.61 -26.95 -3.29
C LYS A 125 16.67 -27.52 -4.71
N ARG A 126 15.54 -27.99 -5.25
CA ARG A 126 15.45 -28.59 -6.59
C ARG A 126 15.54 -27.56 -7.71
N TYR A 127 15.12 -26.32 -7.45
CA TYR A 127 15.09 -25.23 -8.43
C TYR A 127 16.11 -24.10 -8.16
N TYR A 128 16.72 -24.04 -6.97
CA TYR A 128 17.78 -23.10 -6.61
C TYR A 128 19.16 -23.77 -6.53
N MET A 129 19.89 -23.73 -7.65
CA MET A 129 21.35 -23.63 -7.66
C MET A 129 21.85 -22.18 -7.42
N CYS A 130 21.00 -21.27 -6.90
CA CYS A 130 21.36 -19.85 -6.81
C CYS A 130 20.75 -19.08 -5.63
N VAL A 131 20.65 -19.65 -4.43
CA VAL A 131 20.64 -18.85 -3.17
C VAL A 131 21.41 -19.63 -2.12
N SER A 132 22.72 -19.60 -2.28
CA SER A 132 23.66 -19.86 -1.19
C SER A 132 23.58 -18.68 -0.23
N GLN A 133 23.34 -18.95 1.06
CA GLN A 133 23.39 -18.03 2.21
C GLN A 133 22.13 -17.21 2.51
N LEU A 134 21.22 -17.82 3.29
CA LEU A 134 20.50 -17.17 4.39
C LEU A 134 20.51 -18.09 5.61
#